data_AF-A0AAU6F447-F1
#
_entry.id   AF-A0AAU6F447-F1
#
_cell.length_a   1.000
_cell.length_b   1.000
_cell.length_c   1.000
_cell.angle_alpha   90.00
_cell.angle_beta   90.00
_cell.angle_gamma   90.00
#
_symmetry.space_group_name_H-M   'P 1'
#
loop_
_entity.id
_entity.type
_entity.pdbx_description
1 polymer ?
#
loop_
_entity_poly.entity_id
_entity_poly.type
_entity_poly.pdbx_seq_one_letter_code
_entity_poly.pdbx_strand_id
1 'polypeptide(L)'
;MSLNATERLRTSEELKTNLRLSGLTPGEAAADLHFTPRRLRDALDASSDPADVWQLRDYLEHAARDAGQHPTPYTVLTDRARLLARAWFSLRKAPRHDFTAPS
;
A
#
# COMPACT_ATOMS: atom_id res chain seq x y z
N MET A 1 7.71 -13.69 3.37
CA MET A 1 7.17 -13.67 4.75
C MET A 1 5.66 -13.85 4.68
N SER A 2 5.10 -14.62 5.60
CA SER A 2 3.66 -14.69 5.83
C SER A 2 3.39 -14.01 7.17
N LEU A 3 2.38 -13.13 7.20
CA LEU A 3 1.93 -12.48 8.43
C LEU A 3 1.11 -13.45 9.26
N ASN A 4 1.21 -13.38 10.59
CA ASN A 4 0.22 -14.00 11.47
C ASN A 4 -1.07 -13.16 11.50
N ALA A 5 -2.14 -13.69 12.13
CA ALA A 5 -3.44 -13.03 12.15
C ALA A 5 -3.40 -11.62 12.78
N THR A 6 -2.67 -11.44 13.88
CA THR A 6 -2.53 -10.14 14.56
C THR A 6 -1.73 -9.14 13.72
N GLU A 7 -0.62 -9.59 13.13
CA GLU A 7 0.19 -8.79 12.22
C GLU A 7 -0.59 -8.37 10.97
N ARG A 8 -1.39 -9.27 10.40
CA ARG A 8 -2.23 -8.99 9.25
C ARG A 8 -3.28 -7.94 9.57
N LEU A 9 -4.00 -8.08 10.69
CA LEU A 9 -5.00 -7.11 11.11
C LEU A 9 -4.37 -5.73 11.30
N ARG A 10 -3.24 -5.65 12.00
CA ARG A 10 -2.52 -4.38 12.21
C ARG A 10 -2.05 -3.76 10.89
N THR A 11 -1.43 -4.56 10.04
CA THR A 11 -0.95 -4.10 8.72
C THR A 11 -2.10 -3.57 7.87
N SER A 12 -3.27 -4.22 7.93
CA SER A 12 -4.49 -3.75 7.27
C SER A 12 -4.91 -2.37 7.75
N GLU A 13 -4.93 -2.15 9.07
CA GLU A 13 -5.28 -0.84 9.63
C GLU A 13 -4.27 0.25 9.27
N GLU A 14 -2.97 -0.08 9.25
CA GLU A 14 -1.91 0.84 8.80
C GLU A 14 -2.08 1.22 7.32
N LEU A 15 -2.36 0.24 6.44
CA LEU A 15 -2.63 0.47 5.02
C LEU A 15 -3.88 1.35 4.82
N LYS A 16 -4.99 1.02 5.49
CA LYS A 16 -6.24 1.80 5.40
C LYS A 16 -6.07 3.23 5.94
N THR A 17 -5.26 3.40 6.98
CA THR A 17 -4.93 4.73 7.51
C THR A 17 -4.13 5.55 6.51
N ASN A 18 -3.11 4.97 5.88
CA ASN A 18 -2.33 5.68 4.87
C ASN A 18 -3.13 5.99 3.60
N LEU A 19 -4.10 5.15 3.22
CA LEU A 19 -5.06 5.50 2.17
C LEU A 19 -5.88 6.73 2.55
N ARG A 20 -6.44 6.80 3.76
CA ARG A 20 -7.16 8.01 4.22
C ARG A 20 -6.26 9.25 4.23
N LEU A 21 -5.03 9.13 4.71
CA LEU A 21 -4.07 10.24 4.75
C LEU A 21 -3.68 10.73 3.35
N SER A 22 -3.67 9.85 2.34
CA SER A 22 -3.40 10.27 0.96
C SER A 22 -4.50 11.14 0.35
N GLY A 23 -5.70 11.17 0.96
CA GLY A 23 -6.87 11.87 0.40
C GLY A 23 -7.52 11.15 -0.78
N LEU A 24 -6.94 10.04 -1.25
CA LEU A 24 -7.43 9.29 -2.39
C LEU A 24 -8.62 8.40 -2.04
N THR A 25 -9.50 8.23 -3.02
CA THR A 25 -10.53 7.20 -2.99
C THR A 25 -9.93 5.82 -3.28
N PRO A 26 -10.59 4.73 -2.84
CA PRO A 26 -10.21 3.39 -3.27
C PRO A 26 -10.27 3.20 -4.80
N GLY A 27 -11.12 3.94 -5.50
CA GLY A 27 -11.23 3.88 -6.96
C GLY A 27 -9.98 4.41 -7.66
N GLU A 28 -9.51 5.60 -7.26
CA GLU A 28 -8.28 6.22 -7.79
C GLU A 28 -7.06 5.34 -7.50
N ALA A 29 -6.91 4.87 -6.26
CA ALA A 29 -5.82 3.96 -5.90
C ALA A 29 -5.83 2.66 -6.72
N ALA A 30 -7.01 2.08 -6.96
CA ALA A 30 -7.15 0.89 -7.81
C ALA A 30 -6.78 1.19 -9.27
N ALA A 31 -7.22 2.33 -9.81
CA ALA A 31 -6.93 2.73 -11.18
C ALA A 31 -5.43 2.88 -11.39
N ASP A 32 -4.75 3.64 -10.53
CA ASP A 32 -3.31 3.90 -10.61
C ASP A 32 -2.49 2.63 -10.48
N LEU A 33 -2.87 1.75 -9.55
CA LEU A 33 -2.20 0.46 -9.33
C LEU A 33 -2.54 -0.59 -10.40
N HIS A 34 -3.48 -0.30 -11.31
CA HIS A 34 -4.08 -1.26 -12.22
C HIS A 34 -4.63 -2.50 -11.49
N PHE A 35 -5.25 -2.28 -10.34
CA PHE A 35 -5.89 -3.31 -9.54
C PHE A 35 -7.38 -3.36 -9.84
N THR A 36 -7.95 -4.56 -9.80
CA THR A 36 -9.41 -4.67 -9.69
C THR A 36 -9.85 -4.22 -8.29
N PRO A 37 -11.11 -3.80 -8.10
CA PRO A 37 -11.62 -3.43 -6.77
C PRO A 37 -11.43 -4.54 -5.73
N ARG A 38 -11.58 -5.82 -6.14
CA ARG A 38 -11.33 -6.96 -5.26
C ARG A 38 -9.85 -7.07 -4.88
N ARG A 39 -8.94 -6.97 -5.86
CA ARG A 39 -7.49 -7.03 -5.62
C ARG A 39 -7.02 -5.92 -4.67
N LEU A 40 -7.54 -4.71 -4.82
CA LEU A 40 -7.24 -3.61 -3.90
C LEU A 40 -7.74 -3.91 -2.49
N ARG A 41 -8.98 -4.39 -2.33
CA ARG A 41 -9.50 -4.79 -1.00
C ARG A 41 -8.63 -5.88 -0.38
N ASP A 42 -8.32 -6.93 -1.14
CA ASP A 42 -7.50 -8.04 -0.66
C ASP A 42 -6.11 -7.55 -0.23
N ALA A 43 -5.52 -6.59 -0.94
CA ALA A 43 -4.25 -5.96 -0.58
C ALA A 43 -4.34 -5.04 0.65
N LEU A 44 -5.40 -4.23 0.76
CA LEU A 44 -5.70 -3.41 1.95
C LEU A 44 -5.93 -4.28 3.19
N ASP A 45 -6.49 -5.48 3.03
CA ASP A 45 -6.68 -6.47 4.09
C ASP A 45 -5.43 -7.35 4.32
N ALA A 46 -4.31 -7.04 3.64
CA ALA A 46 -3.06 -7.80 3.65
C ALA A 46 -3.26 -9.31 3.42
N SER A 47 -4.21 -9.65 2.54
CA SER A 47 -4.66 -11.00 2.17
C SER A 47 -4.10 -11.51 0.85
N SER A 48 -3.68 -10.57 -0.01
CA SER A 48 -3.36 -10.83 -1.40
C SER A 48 -1.92 -11.33 -1.54
N ASP A 49 -1.49 -11.45 -2.80
CA ASP A 49 -0.09 -11.69 -3.13
C ASP A 49 0.83 -10.66 -2.44
N PRO A 50 1.93 -11.09 -1.79
CA PRO A 50 2.82 -10.16 -1.10
C PRO A 50 3.37 -9.03 -1.97
N ALA A 51 3.56 -9.23 -3.28
CA ALA A 51 4.01 -8.15 -4.15
C ALA A 51 2.92 -7.08 -4.37
N ASP A 52 1.63 -7.44 -4.31
CA ASP A 52 0.53 -6.45 -4.31
C ASP A 52 0.54 -5.61 -3.04
N VAL A 53 0.70 -6.25 -1.88
CA VAL A 53 0.72 -5.56 -0.58
C VAL A 53 1.89 -4.59 -0.52
N TRP A 54 3.07 -5.01 -0.98
CA TRP A 54 4.25 -4.13 -1.03
C TRP A 54 4.11 -2.99 -2.03
N GLN A 55 3.51 -3.23 -3.21
CA GLN A 55 3.26 -2.19 -4.20
C GLN A 55 2.26 -1.15 -3.67
N LEU A 56 1.17 -1.60 -3.03
CA LEU A 56 0.20 -0.74 -2.39
C LEU A 56 0.84 0.08 -1.26
N ARG A 57 1.66 -0.55 -0.41
CA ARG A 57 2.37 0.13 0.68
C ARG A 57 3.17 1.33 0.17
N ASP A 58 4.00 1.15 -0.85
CA ASP A 58 4.84 2.27 -1.32
C ASP A 58 4.01 3.34 -2.01
N TYR A 59 2.99 2.92 -2.75
CA TYR A 59 2.06 3.84 -3.41
C TYR A 59 1.43 4.77 -2.37
N LEU A 60 0.87 4.22 -1.29
CA LEU A 60 0.23 4.99 -0.23
C LEU A 60 1.23 5.90 0.51
N GLU A 61 2.46 5.42 0.70
CA GLU A 61 3.53 6.20 1.29
C GLU A 61 3.98 7.37 0.41
N HIS A 62 3.99 7.20 -0.91
CA HIS A 62 4.27 8.30 -1.83
C HIS A 62 3.08 9.26 -1.88
N ALA A 63 1.87 8.74 -2.08
CA ALA A 63 0.65 9.55 -2.18
C ALA A 63 0.40 10.41 -0.94
N ALA A 64 0.57 9.86 0.27
CA ALA A 64 0.42 10.65 1.50
C ALA A 64 1.48 11.77 1.60
N ARG A 65 2.74 11.51 1.22
CA ARG A 65 3.78 12.55 1.21
C ARG A 65 3.52 13.62 0.15
N ASP A 66 3.10 13.21 -1.03
CA ASP A 66 2.79 14.10 -2.16
C ASP A 66 1.55 14.98 -1.84
N ALA A 67 0.60 14.47 -1.03
CA ALA A 67 -0.50 15.23 -0.44
C ALA A 67 -0.11 16.12 0.77
N GLY A 68 1.19 16.24 1.07
CA GLY A 68 1.71 17.04 2.18
C GLY A 68 1.47 16.45 3.58
N GLN A 69 1.09 15.17 3.66
CA GLN A 69 0.89 14.45 4.93
C GLN A 69 2.12 13.63 5.34
N HIS A 70 2.16 13.24 6.61
CA HIS A 70 3.14 12.30 7.12
C HIS A 70 2.53 10.89 7.17
N PRO A 71 3.04 9.91 6.40
CA PRO A 71 2.51 8.55 6.45
C PRO A 71 2.66 7.93 7.85
N THR A 72 1.64 7.17 8.26
CA THR A 72 1.72 6.31 9.43
C THR A 72 2.79 5.23 9.17
N PRO A 73 3.76 5.05 10.08
CA PRO A 73 4.79 4.05 9.92
C PRO A 73 4.21 2.64 10.02
N TYR A 74 4.77 1.72 9.22
CA TYR A 74 4.38 0.32 9.28
C TYR A 74 5.18 -0.43 10.35
N THR A 75 4.51 -1.28 11.11
CA THR A 75 5.17 -2.10 12.13
C THR A 75 5.82 -3.35 11.54
N VAL A 76 5.20 -3.94 10.51
CA VAL A 76 5.71 -5.14 9.84
C VAL A 76 6.28 -4.83 8.46
N LEU A 77 5.57 -4.02 7.66
CA LEU A 77 6.01 -3.60 6.31
C LEU A 77 7.06 -2.48 6.33
N THR A 78 8.07 -2.62 7.20
CA THR A 78 9.17 -1.66 7.36
C THR A 78 10.08 -1.62 6.13
N ASP A 79 10.85 -0.54 5.95
CA ASP A 79 11.85 -0.46 4.88
C ASP A 79 12.91 -1.57 4.97
N ARG A 80 13.27 -1.98 6.19
CA ARG A 80 14.17 -3.13 6.39
C ARG A 80 13.52 -4.42 5.88
N ALA A 81 12.26 -4.68 6.24
CA ALA A 81 11.52 -5.85 5.76
C ALA A 81 11.34 -5.82 4.24
N ARG A 82 11.19 -4.62 3.65
CA ARG A 82 11.12 -4.43 2.20
C ARG A 82 12.40 -4.85 1.49
N LEU A 83 13.55 -4.42 1.99
CA LEU A 83 14.85 -4.79 1.42
C LEU A 83 15.04 -6.31 1.39
N LEU A 84 14.66 -6.96 2.50
CA LEU A 84 14.66 -8.41 2.61
C LEU A 84 13.66 -9.03 1.63
N ALA A 85 12.42 -8.55 1.60
CA ALA A 85 11.34 -9.08 0.76
C ALA A 85 11.68 -9.17 -0.74
N ARG A 86 12.54 -8.28 -1.26
CA ARG A 86 13.02 -8.32 -2.66
C ARG A 86 13.74 -9.61 -3.04
N ALA A 87 14.30 -10.33 -2.08
CA ALA A 87 14.96 -11.62 -2.32
C ALA A 87 13.98 -12.76 -2.60
N TRP A 88 12.71 -12.63 -2.18
CA TRP A 88 11.71 -13.71 -2.28
C TRP A 88 10.52 -13.35 -3.16
N PHE A 89 10.21 -12.07 -3.32
CA PHE A 89 9.05 -11.61 -4.05
C PHE A 89 9.46 -10.71 -5.21
N SER A 90 8.75 -10.86 -6.33
CA SER A 90 8.89 -9.98 -7.50
C SER A 90 8.21 -8.64 -7.22
N LEU A 91 8.84 -7.80 -6.38
CA LEU A 91 8.30 -6.51 -5.99
C LEU A 91 8.19 -5.59 -7.21
N ARG A 92 7.00 -5.01 -7.38
CA ARG A 92 6.72 -4.03 -8.42
C ARG A 92 7.00 -2.62 -7.91
N LYS A 93 7.46 -1.76 -8.82
CA LYS A 93 7.56 -0.33 -8.54
C LYS A 93 6.15 0.23 -8.39
N ALA A 94 5.90 0.98 -7.31
CA ALA A 94 4.65 1.69 -7.18
C ALA A 94 4.57 2.85 -8.19
N PRO A 95 3.41 3.04 -8.83
CA PRO A 95 3.13 4.26 -9.60
C PRO A 95 3.03 5.47 -8.65
N ARG A 96 2.91 6.66 -9.23
CA ARG A 96 2.56 7.88 -8.48
C ARG A 96 1.23 8.40 -8.97
N HIS A 97 0.44 8.92 -8.04
CA HIS A 97 -0.78 9.64 -8.36
C HIS A 97 -0.44 11.06 -8.83
N ASP A 98 -1.16 11.55 -9.83
CA ASP A 98 -1.07 12.95 -10.27
C ASP A 98 -2.17 13.79 -9.63
N PHE A 99 -1.84 14.45 -8.52
CA PHE A 99 -2.76 15.32 -7.78
C PHE A 99 -3.13 16.62 -8.54
N THR A 100 -2.57 16.86 -9.73
CA THR A 100 -2.89 18.05 -10.55
C THR A 100 -3.95 17.76 -11.61
N ALA A 101 -4.24 16.49 -11.90
CA ALA A 101 -5.29 16.09 -12.82
C ALA A 101 -6.67 16.19 -12.15
N PRO A 102 -7.71 16.70 -12.85
CA PRO A 102 -9.07 16.73 -12.31
C PRO A 102 -9.63 15.30 -12.20
N SER A 103 -10.15 14.93 -11.01
CA SER A 103 -10.84 13.67 -10.71
C SER A 103 -12.19 13.51 -11.42
#